data_AF-A0A2D6XD41-F1
#
_entry.id   AF-A0A2D6XD41-F1
#
_cell.length_a   1.000
_cell.length_b   1.000
_cell.length_c   1.000
_cell.angle_alpha   90.00
_cell.angle_beta   90.00
_cell.angle_gamma   90.00
#
_symmetry.space_group_name_H-M   'P 1'
#
loop_
_entity.id
_entity.type
_entity.pdbx_description
1 polymer ?
#
loop_
_entity_poly.entity_id
_entity_poly.type
_entity_poly.pdbx_seq_one_letter_code
_entity_poly.pdbx_strand_id
1 'polypeptide(L)' 'MRECVKKCYLSKKPCRETECRMHIEFVPDLNCTVIAVKKHGPMTLEEIGKRHKVSTVRAKQLVDAALAKLKKTLKRENTI' A
#
# COMPACT_ATOMS: atom_id res chain seq x y z
N MET A 1 -9.32 8.52 -7.59
CA MET A 1 -8.23 8.87 -6.63
C MET A 1 -8.80 9.86 -5.62
N ARG A 2 -8.60 9.63 -4.31
CA ARG A 2 -9.16 10.49 -3.23
C ARG A 2 -8.61 11.92 -3.31
N GLU A 3 -9.37 12.89 -2.79
CA GLU A 3 -8.98 14.31 -2.85
C GLU A 3 -7.67 14.60 -2.08
N CYS A 4 -7.48 14.00 -0.90
CA CYS A 4 -6.24 14.13 -0.12
C CYS A 4 -5.00 13.68 -0.90
N VAL A 5 -5.13 12.59 -1.66
CA VAL A 5 -4.05 12.05 -2.51
C VAL A 5 -3.70 13.04 -3.62
N LYS A 6 -4.70 13.64 -4.28
CA LYS A 6 -4.49 14.67 -5.31
C LYS A 6 -3.76 15.88 -4.73
N LYS A 7 -4.19 16.37 -3.56
CA LYS A 7 -3.56 17.51 -2.87
C LYS A 7 -2.09 17.24 -2.54
N CYS A 8 -1.77 16.08 -1.96
CA CYS A 8 -0.39 15.71 -1.65
C CYS A 8 0.45 15.55 -2.92
N TYR A 9 -0.10 14.90 -3.96
CA TYR A 9 0.58 14.69 -5.23
C TYR A 9 0.91 15.99 -5.98
N LEU A 10 -0.04 16.92 -6.06
CA LEU A 10 0.16 18.23 -6.71
C LEU A 10 1.10 19.14 -5.91
N SER A 11 0.95 19.17 -4.59
CA SER A 11 1.80 20.01 -3.72
C SER A 11 3.21 19.43 -3.50
N LYS A 12 3.44 18.17 -3.89
CA LYS A 12 4.68 17.41 -3.63
C LYS A 12 5.09 17.41 -2.15
N LYS A 13 4.11 17.50 -1.24
CA LYS A 13 4.33 17.51 0.21
C LYS A 13 3.89 16.19 0.83
N PRO A 14 4.65 15.63 1.79
CA PRO A 14 4.25 14.44 2.51
C PRO A 14 2.95 14.65 3.29
N CYS A 15 2.11 13.62 3.30
CA CYS A 15 0.90 13.59 4.12
C CYS A 15 1.27 13.66 5.61
N ARG A 16 0.52 14.48 6.36
CA ARG A 16 0.68 14.65 7.81
C ARG A 16 -0.35 13.87 8.64
N GLU A 17 -1.36 13.32 7.97
CA GLU A 17 -2.42 12.55 8.62
C GLU A 17 -1.93 11.14 8.95
N THR A 18 -1.48 10.94 10.18
CA THR A 18 -0.88 9.69 10.66
C THR A 18 -1.92 8.61 10.97
N GLU A 19 -3.17 8.99 11.27
CA GLU A 19 -4.26 8.05 11.56
C GLU A 19 -4.91 7.48 10.29
N CYS A 20 -4.51 7.99 9.11
CA CYS A 20 -5.00 7.46 7.86
C CYS A 20 -4.52 6.03 7.65
N ARG A 21 -5.46 5.10 7.37
CA ARG A 21 -5.16 3.70 7.02
C ARG A 21 -4.14 3.52 5.88
N MET A 22 -4.04 4.50 4.98
CA MET A 22 -3.11 4.47 3.83
C MET A 22 -1.82 5.26 4.10
N HIS A 23 -1.63 5.76 5.32
CA HIS A 23 -0.43 6.45 5.74
C HIS A 23 0.71 5.46 5.90
N ILE A 24 1.88 5.83 5.38
CA ILE A 24 3.13 5.10 5.57
C ILE A 24 4.21 6.11 5.93
N GLU A 25 5.14 5.74 6.79
CA GLU A 25 6.27 6.60 7.14
C GLU A 25 7.37 6.52 6.08
N PHE A 26 7.04 6.95 4.86
CA PHE A 26 7.93 6.90 3.71
C PHE A 26 7.80 8.17 2.87
N VAL A 27 8.64 9.15 3.23
CA VAL A 27 8.69 10.50 2.64
C VAL A 27 8.84 10.50 1.11
N PRO A 28 9.64 9.62 0.47
CA PRO A 28 9.77 9.62 -0.99
C PRO A 28 8.45 9.34 -1.74
N ASP A 29 7.48 8.72 -1.08
CA ASP A 29 6.13 8.47 -1.61
C ASP A 29 5.06 9.30 -0.91
N LEU A 30 5.47 10.47 -0.40
CA LEU A 30 4.61 11.48 0.21
C LEU A 30 3.77 10.90 1.38
N ASN A 31 4.34 9.95 2.10
CA ASN A 31 3.71 9.23 3.20
C ASN A 31 2.38 8.54 2.85
N CYS A 32 2.18 8.13 1.60
CA CYS A 32 0.92 7.56 1.15
C CYS A 32 1.09 6.32 0.26
N THR A 33 0.50 5.20 0.66
CA THR A 33 0.50 3.95 -0.11
C THR A 33 -0.13 4.12 -1.49
N VAL A 34 -1.19 4.94 -1.62
CA VAL A 34 -1.85 5.17 -2.92
C VAL A 34 -0.91 5.88 -3.89
N ILE A 35 -0.11 6.82 -3.40
CA ILE A 35 0.89 7.54 -4.20
C ILE A 35 2.03 6.60 -4.57
N ALA A 36 2.51 5.78 -3.62
CA ALA A 36 3.53 4.78 -3.88
C ALA A 36 3.12 3.85 -5.05
N VAL A 37 1.92 3.28 -4.99
CA VAL A 37 1.40 2.40 -6.06
C VAL A 37 1.28 3.14 -7.39
N LYS A 38 0.82 4.40 -7.38
CA LYS A 38 0.69 5.18 -8.62
C LYS A 38 2.04 5.54 -9.25
N LYS A 39 3.07 5.77 -8.44
CA LYS A 39 4.41 6.19 -8.86
C LYS A 39 5.25 5.02 -9.38
N HIS A 40 5.18 3.87 -8.70
CA HIS A 40 6.08 2.74 -8.96
C HIS A 40 5.39 1.55 -9.66
N GLY A 41 4.05 1.46 -9.61
CA GLY A 41 3.33 0.30 -10.13
C GLY A 41 3.54 -0.95 -9.25
N PRO A 42 3.65 -2.14 -9.86
CA PRO A 42 4.02 -3.37 -9.14
C PRO A 42 5.39 -3.19 -8.47
N MET A 43 5.46 -3.52 -7.17
CA MET A 43 6.68 -3.43 -6.38
C MET A 43 7.09 -4.82 -5.88
N THR A 44 8.39 -5.01 -5.72
CA THR A 44 8.97 -6.20 -5.08
C THR A 44 8.67 -6.24 -3.58
N LEU A 45 8.78 -7.43 -2.99
CA LEU A 45 8.60 -7.60 -1.54
C LEU A 45 9.62 -6.80 -0.72
N GLU A 46 10.83 -6.62 -1.25
CA GLU A 46 11.87 -5.82 -0.60
C GLU A 46 11.51 -4.33 -0.60
N GLU A 47 11.04 -3.81 -1.73
CA GLU A 47 10.57 -2.43 -1.86
C GLU A 47 9.38 -2.13 -0.96
N ILE A 48 8.45 -3.08 -0.83
CA ILE A 48 7.31 -3.00 0.09
C ILE A 48 7.80 -3.03 1.54
N GLY A 49 8.72 -3.93 1.86
CA GLY A 49 9.33 -4.05 3.19
C GLY A 49 9.99 -2.75 3.65
N LYS A 50 10.79 -2.13 2.78
CA LYS A 50 11.45 -0.83 3.03
C LYS A 50 10.45 0.28 3.38
N ARG A 51 9.32 0.35 2.68
CA ARG A 51 8.27 1.38 2.90
C ARG A 51 7.51 1.20 4.20
N HIS A 52 7.25 -0.05 4.57
CA HIS A 52 6.49 -0.40 5.77
C HIS A 52 7.37 -0.70 6.98
N LYS A 53 8.69 -0.55 6.87
CA LYS A 53 9.68 -0.86 7.91
C LYS A 53 9.56 -2.29 8.44
N VAL A 54 9.35 -3.25 7.53
CA VAL A 54 9.28 -4.68 7.84
C VAL A 54 10.28 -5.47 7.01
N SER A 55 10.71 -6.63 7.50
CA SER A 55 11.59 -7.51 6.72
C SER A 55 10.89 -8.01 5.45
N THR A 56 11.67 -8.33 4.41
CA THR A 56 11.15 -8.92 3.17
C THR A 56 10.34 -10.20 3.43
N VAL A 57 10.78 -11.01 4.39
CA VAL A 57 10.07 -12.22 4.83
C VAL A 57 8.71 -11.86 5.44
N ARG A 58 8.66 -10.82 6.29
CA ARG A 58 7.40 -10.37 6.88
C ARG A 58 6.45 -9.79 5.84
N ALA A 59 6.96 -9.02 4.88
CA ALA A 59 6.18 -8.53 3.75
C ALA A 59 5.57 -9.70 2.95
N LYS A 60 6.35 -10.75 2.66
CA LYS A 60 5.87 -11.96 2.00
C LYS A 60 4.70 -12.60 2.75
N GLN A 61 4.85 -12.83 4.05
CA GLN A 61 3.81 -13.44 4.88
C GLN A 61 2.50 -12.64 4.84
N LEU A 62 2.58 -11.31 4.91
CA LEU A 62 1.41 -10.43 4.86
C LEU A 62 0.70 -10.50 3.49
N VAL A 63 1.47 -10.45 2.40
CA VAL A 63 0.95 -10.56 1.04
C VAL A 63 0.30 -11.92 0.81
N ASP A 64 0.97 -13.02 1.17
CA ASP A 64 0.45 -14.38 1.04
C ASP A 64 -0.87 -14.55 1.81
N ALA A 65 -0.92 -14.05 3.05
CA ALA A 65 -2.14 -14.07 3.86
C ALA A 65 -3.29 -13.27 3.23
N ALA A 66 -2.99 -12.12 2.63
CA ALA A 66 -3.97 -11.31 1.92
C ALA A 66 -4.48 -12.01 0.65
N LEU A 67 -3.59 -12.60 -0.15
CA LEU A 67 -3.94 -13.38 -1.35
C LEU A 67 -4.77 -14.61 -0.99
N ALA A 68 -4.45 -15.30 0.09
CA ALA A 68 -5.23 -16.44 0.58
C ALA A 68 -6.67 -16.02 0.96
N LYS A 69 -6.84 -14.86 1.60
CA LYS A 69 -8.17 -14.30 1.91
C LYS A 69 -8.93 -13.95 0.63
N LEU A 70 -8.29 -13.26 -0.31
CA LEU A 70 -8.90 -12.91 -1.61
C LEU A 70 -9.35 -14.16 -2.37
N LYS A 71 -8.52 -15.20 -2.45
CA LYS A 71 -8.85 -16.47 -3.10
C LYS A 71 -10.09 -17.12 -2.48
N LYS A 72 -10.25 -17.06 -1.15
CA LYS A 72 -11.43 -17.59 -0.46
C LYS A 72 -12.69 -16.77 -0.76
N THR A 73 -12.58 -15.45 -0.75
CA THR A 73 -13.71 -14.54 -1.06
C THR A 73 -14.19 -14.72 -2.50
N LEU A 74 -13.27 -14.70 -3.48
CA LEU A 74 -13.59 -14.85 -4.89
C LEU A 74 -14.20 -16.22 -5.23
N LYS A 75 -13.72 -17.29 -4.57
CA LYS A 75 -14.36 -18.61 -4.70
C LYS A 75 -15.81 -18.59 -4.21
N ARG A 76 -16.11 -17.92 -3.09
CA ARG A 76 -17.48 -17.84 -2.56
C ARG A 76 -18.43 -17.11 -3.52
N GLU A 77 -17.95 -16.06 -4.19
CA GLU A 77 -18.75 -15.28 -5.15
C GLU A 77 -19.00 -16.05 -6.46
N ASN A 78 -18.06 -16.89 -6.89
CA ASN A 78 -18.19 -17.72 -8.09
C ASN A 78 -18.96 -19.03 -7.86
N THR A 79 -19.39 -19.34 -6.63
CA THR A 79 -20.21 -20.52 -6.30
C THR A 79 -21.69 -20.15 -6.12
N ILE A 80 -22.19 -19.21 -6.93
CA ILE A 80 -23.62 -18.87 -7.04
C ILE A 80 -24.08 -19.24 -8.45
#